data_AF-A0AAV0AT88-F1
#
_entry.id   AF-A0AAV0AT88-F1
#
_cell.length_a   1.000
_cell.length_b   1.000
_cell.length_c   1.000
_cell.angle_alpha   90.00
_cell.angle_beta   90.00
_cell.angle_gamma   90.00
#
_symmetry.space_group_name_H-M   'P 1'
#
loop_
_entity.id
_entity.type
_entity.pdbx_description
1 polymer ?
#
loop_
_entity_poly.entity_id
_entity_poly.type
_entity_poly.pdbx_seq_one_letter_code
_entity_poly.pdbx_strand_id
1 'polypeptide(L)'
;MRGMPETWPPPLMYPNFSLGRLKDLYLKLRPDYDGRFTVPVLFDTKQREIVNNESGEIIRMFNGSFDALLDEAQRKIDLYPENLRRPIDEANSWIYDQISNGDENLVPLFEGLDRVEKMLNGKDYLIGE
;
A
#
# COMPACT_ATOMS: atom_id res chain seq x y z
N MET A 1 -9.44 23.99 20.76
CA MET A 1 -8.27 23.90 19.87
C MET A 1 -7.27 22.92 20.49
N ARG A 2 -7.17 21.69 19.95
CA ARG A 2 -6.26 20.66 20.46
C ARG A 2 -4.96 20.81 19.68
N GLY A 3 -3.87 21.18 20.35
CA GLY A 3 -2.56 21.42 19.74
C GLY A 3 -2.09 20.19 18.97
N MET A 4 -1.63 20.40 17.74
CA MET A 4 -0.89 19.38 17.01
C MET A 4 0.42 19.09 17.78
N PRO A 5 0.76 17.82 18.07
CA PRO A 5 2.05 17.50 18.67
C PRO A 5 3.20 17.82 17.70
N GLU A 6 4.30 18.30 18.26
CA GLU A 6 5.45 18.95 17.60
C GLU A 6 6.20 18.12 16.55
N THR A 7 5.91 16.83 16.39
CA THR A 7 6.47 15.99 15.33
C THR A 7 5.43 15.01 14.82
N TRP A 8 5.00 15.22 13.58
CA TRP A 8 4.17 14.29 12.82
C TRP A 8 4.98 13.77 11.63
N PRO A 9 4.99 12.45 11.37
CA PRO A 9 4.36 11.38 12.16
C PRO A 9 5.06 11.18 13.52
N PRO A 10 4.36 10.66 14.55
CA PRO A 10 4.99 10.35 15.84
C PRO A 10 6.13 9.34 15.65
N PRO A 11 7.15 9.31 16.53
CA PRO A 11 8.12 8.23 16.55
C PRO A 11 7.38 6.89 16.57
N LEU A 12 7.95 5.87 15.93
CA LEU A 12 7.41 4.51 15.98
C LEU A 12 7.53 4.00 17.42
N MET A 13 6.59 4.41 18.28
CA MET A 13 6.49 4.02 19.68
C MET A 13 5.73 2.71 19.74
N TYR A 14 6.41 1.62 19.41
CA TYR A 14 5.91 0.29 19.77
C TYR A 14 6.38 -0.03 21.20
N PRO A 15 5.58 -0.74 22.01
CA PRO A 15 6.03 -1.21 23.32
C PRO A 15 7.36 -1.98 23.18
N ASN A 16 8.44 -1.45 23.77
CA ASN A 16 9.83 -1.97 23.72
C ASN A 16 10.64 -1.70 22.44
N PHE A 17 10.14 -0.88 21.50
CA PHE A 17 10.94 -0.32 20.41
C PHE A 17 10.77 1.20 20.43
N SER A 18 11.71 1.89 21.09
CA SER A 18 11.88 3.33 20.87
C SER A 18 12.80 3.50 19.67
N LEU A 19 12.22 3.57 18.47
CA LEU A 19 12.96 3.85 17.25
C LEU A 19 12.60 5.25 16.78
N GLY A 20 13.63 6.09 16.63
CA GLY A 20 13.45 7.47 16.17
C GLY A 20 13.12 7.55 14.67
N ARG A 21 13.62 6.60 13.87
CA ARG A 21 13.43 6.56 12.40
C ARG A 21 13.25 5.13 11.89
N LEU A 22 12.58 4.99 10.76
CA LEU A 22 12.34 3.69 10.11
C LEU A 22 13.64 2.95 9.77
N LYS A 23 14.69 3.65 9.34
CA LYS A 23 16.00 3.03 9.08
C LYS A 23 16.55 2.27 10.29
N ASP A 24 16.27 2.76 11.50
CA ASP A 24 16.75 2.15 12.73
C ASP A 24 16.05 0.79 12.96
N LEU A 25 14.83 0.60 12.44
CA LEU A 25 14.15 -0.70 12.43
C LEU A 25 14.87 -1.69 11.51
N TYR A 26 15.10 -1.30 10.26
CA TYR A 26 15.77 -2.15 9.27
C TYR A 26 17.17 -2.56 9.74
N LEU A 27 17.98 -1.60 10.19
CA LEU A 27 19.34 -1.86 10.66
C LEU A 27 19.39 -2.65 11.98
N LYS A 28 18.35 -2.56 12.82
CA LYS A 28 18.25 -3.37 14.04
C LYS A 28 17.96 -4.84 13.72
N LEU A 29 17.14 -5.11 12.71
CA LEU A 29 16.81 -6.47 12.27
C LEU A 29 17.90 -7.08 11.39
N ARG A 30 18.51 -6.25 10.54
CA ARG A 30 19.50 -6.61 9.52
C ARG A 30 20.59 -5.53 9.49
N PRO A 31 21.66 -5.64 10.31
CA PRO A 31 22.70 -4.62 10.42
C PRO A 31 23.45 -4.34 9.11
N ASP A 32 23.43 -5.29 8.18
CA ASP A 32 24.03 -5.26 6.86
C ASP A 32 23.05 -4.84 5.75
N TYR A 33 21.84 -4.39 6.08
CA TYR A 33 20.85 -3.94 5.10
C TYR A 33 21.34 -2.69 4.34
N ASP A 34 21.49 -2.83 3.03
CA ASP A 34 21.98 -1.81 2.09
C ASP A 34 20.89 -1.28 1.14
N GLY A 35 19.66 -1.81 1.26
CA GLY A 35 18.51 -1.41 0.44
C GLY A 35 17.88 -0.08 0.87
N ARG A 36 16.79 0.28 0.18
CA ARG A 36 15.99 1.47 0.53
C ARG A 36 15.16 1.22 1.78
N PHE A 37 15.06 2.24 2.64
CA PHE A 37 14.18 2.22 3.82
C PHE A 37 12.80 2.74 3.42
N THR A 38 11.95 1.86 2.88
CA THR A 38 10.66 2.23 2.28
C THR A 38 9.50 2.13 3.26
N VAL A 39 8.49 2.99 3.05
CA VAL A 39 7.14 2.81 3.58
C VAL A 39 6.22 2.36 2.44
N PRO A 40 5.13 1.61 2.72
CA PRO A 40 4.70 1.09 4.03
C PRO A 40 5.54 -0.10 4.54
N VAL A 41 5.41 -0.45 5.83
CA VAL A 41 6.00 -1.66 6.43
C VAL A 41 4.95 -2.37 7.28
N LEU A 42 4.69 -3.64 6.97
CA LEU A 42 3.92 -4.55 7.81
C LEU A 42 4.87 -5.28 8.76
N PHE A 43 4.70 -5.06 10.08
CA PHE A 43 5.61 -5.55 11.11
C PHE A 43 4.88 -6.49 12.09
N ASP A 44 5.44 -7.67 12.34
CA ASP A 44 4.95 -8.58 13.38
C ASP A 44 5.55 -8.16 14.73
N THR A 45 4.70 -7.68 15.63
CA THR A 45 5.12 -7.23 16.96
C THR A 45 5.42 -8.38 17.94
N LYS A 46 4.94 -9.59 17.68
CA LYS A 46 5.19 -10.78 18.51
C LYS A 46 6.54 -11.40 18.18
N GLN A 47 6.79 -11.65 16.90
CA GLN A 47 8.06 -12.20 16.40
C GLN A 47 9.14 -11.14 16.26
N ARG A 48 8.75 -9.85 16.21
CA ARG A 48 9.62 -8.69 16.04
C ARG A 48 10.34 -8.68 14.70
N GLU A 49 9.61 -8.96 13.61
CA GLU A 49 10.16 -9.04 12.26
C GLU A 49 9.30 -8.27 11.25
N ILE A 50 9.92 -7.82 10.15
CA ILE A 50 9.18 -7.25 9.02
C ILE A 50 8.57 -8.40 8.23
N VAL A 51 7.24 -8.39 8.09
CA VAL A 51 6.49 -9.39 7.33
C VAL A 51 6.51 -9.06 5.85
N ASN A 52 6.25 -7.80 5.49
CA ASN A 52 6.17 -7.35 4.11
C ASN A 52 6.40 -5.83 4.01
N ASN A 53 7.02 -5.36 2.93
CA ASN A 53 7.22 -3.94 2.62
C ASN A 53 6.80 -3.56 1.18
N GLU A 54 6.10 -4.47 0.48
CA GLU A 54 5.49 -4.25 -0.81
C GLU A 54 4.00 -3.88 -0.63
N SER A 55 3.67 -2.63 -0.89
CA SER A 55 2.33 -2.07 -0.71
C SER A 55 1.23 -2.85 -1.43
N GLY A 56 1.50 -3.31 -2.66
CA GLY A 56 0.53 -4.04 -3.47
C GLY A 56 0.17 -5.40 -2.87
N GLU A 57 1.16 -6.09 -2.28
CA GLU A 57 0.94 -7.35 -1.57
C GLU A 57 0.24 -7.12 -0.22
N ILE A 58 0.62 -6.07 0.52
CA ILE A 58 0.01 -5.74 1.81
C ILE A 58 -1.49 -5.50 1.68
N ILE A 59 -1.93 -4.75 0.67
CA ILE A 59 -3.38 -4.51 0.47
C ILE A 59 -4.12 -5.80 0.06
N ARG A 60 -3.47 -6.72 -0.68
CA ARG A 60 -4.03 -8.04 -1.02
C ARG A 60 -4.17 -8.92 0.23
N MET A 61 -3.19 -8.89 1.13
CA MET A 61 -3.28 -9.57 2.42
C MET A 61 -4.46 -9.03 3.24
N PHE A 62 -4.61 -7.71 3.31
CA PHE A 62 -5.68 -7.06 4.07
C PHE A 62 -7.07 -7.32 3.50
N ASN A 63 -7.19 -7.57 2.20
CA ASN A 63 -8.46 -7.84 1.54
C ASN A 63 -9.14 -9.16 1.96
N GLY A 64 -8.47 -10.06 2.70
CA GLY A 64 -9.11 -11.31 3.13
C GLY A 64 -8.48 -12.04 4.31
N SER A 65 -7.22 -11.75 4.67
CA SER A 65 -6.52 -12.51 5.73
C SER A 65 -7.13 -12.32 7.13
N PHE A 66 -8.00 -11.32 7.30
CA PHE A 66 -8.62 -10.97 8.59
C PHE A 66 -10.13 -11.19 8.63
N ASP A 67 -10.74 -11.81 7.61
CA ASP A 67 -12.20 -11.98 7.48
C ASP A 67 -12.87 -12.65 8.68
N ALA A 68 -12.15 -13.57 9.34
CA ALA A 68 -12.63 -14.25 10.54
C ALA A 68 -12.76 -13.33 11.77
N LEU A 69 -12.12 -12.16 11.75
CA LEU A 69 -12.17 -11.16 12.83
C LEU A 69 -13.17 -10.03 12.54
N LEU A 70 -13.69 -9.95 11.32
CA LEU A 70 -14.58 -8.89 10.86
C LEU A 70 -16.06 -9.25 11.08
N ASP A 71 -16.88 -8.21 11.24
CA ASP A 71 -18.32 -8.38 11.15
C ASP A 71 -18.77 -8.75 9.73
N GLU A 72 -20.04 -9.13 9.59
CA GLU A 72 -20.56 -9.58 8.30
C GLU A 72 -20.56 -8.48 7.24
N ALA A 73 -20.80 -7.22 7.63
CA ALA A 73 -20.85 -6.11 6.69
C ALA A 73 -19.47 -5.83 6.09
N GLN A 74 -18.44 -5.84 6.92
CA GLN A 74 -17.05 -5.63 6.50
C GLN A 74 -16.49 -6.81 5.70
N ARG A 75 -16.76 -8.05 6.12
CA ARG A 75 -16.30 -9.26 5.41
C ARG A 75 -16.87 -9.40 3.99
N LYS A 76 -17.99 -8.73 3.69
CA LYS A 76 -18.59 -8.73 2.34
C LYS A 76 -17.85 -7.80 1.37
N ILE A 77 -16.97 -6.93 1.85
CA ILE A 77 -16.20 -6.01 1.02
C ILE A 77 -15.01 -6.78 0.45
N ASP A 78 -15.10 -7.16 -0.83
CA ASP A 78 -14.00 -7.75 -1.57
C ASP A 78 -13.55 -6.77 -2.67
N LEU A 79 -12.36 -6.18 -2.50
CA LEU A 79 -11.75 -5.25 -3.46
C LEU A 79 -10.99 -5.98 -4.58
N TYR A 80 -10.97 -7.32 -4.56
CA TYR A 80 -10.33 -8.15 -5.59
C TYR A 80 -11.13 -9.43 -5.90
N PRO A 81 -12.40 -9.28 -6.28
CA PRO A 81 -13.30 -10.41 -6.51
C PRO A 81 -12.88 -11.19 -7.75
N GLU A 82 -13.11 -12.50 -7.72
CA GLU A 82 -12.60 -13.46 -8.71
C GLU A 82 -12.92 -13.07 -10.15
N ASN A 83 -14.15 -12.61 -10.42
CA ASN A 83 -14.62 -12.23 -11.75
C ASN A 83 -13.96 -10.95 -12.30
N LEU A 84 -13.34 -10.11 -11.44
CA LEU A 84 -12.68 -8.87 -11.84
C LEU A 84 -11.16 -8.93 -11.70
N ARG A 85 -10.56 -10.03 -11.23
CA ARG A 85 -9.11 -10.10 -10.99
C ARG A 85 -8.29 -9.77 -12.21
N ARG A 86 -8.58 -10.43 -13.33
CA ARG A 86 -7.86 -10.22 -14.59
C ARG A 86 -7.87 -8.76 -15.06
N PRO A 87 -9.04 -8.09 -15.22
CA PRO A 87 -9.03 -6.68 -15.60
C PRO A 87 -8.35 -5.79 -14.54
N ILE A 88 -8.45 -6.12 -13.24
CA ILE A 88 -7.77 -5.37 -12.17
C ILE A 88 -6.25 -5.47 -12.33
N ASP A 89 -5.72 -6.68 -12.55
CA ASP A 89 -4.28 -6.87 -12.68
C ASP A 89 -3.74 -6.25 -13.97
N GLU A 90 -4.48 -6.38 -15.07
CA GLU A 90 -4.18 -5.69 -16.33
C GLU A 90 -4.14 -4.17 -16.12
N ALA A 91 -5.10 -3.60 -15.38
CA ALA A 91 -5.13 -2.17 -15.07
C ALA A 91 -3.99 -1.72 -14.16
N ASN A 92 -3.78 -2.44 -13.06
CA ASN A 92 -2.74 -2.14 -12.09
C ASN A 92 -1.35 -2.14 -12.72
N SER A 93 -1.07 -3.04 -13.67
CA SER A 93 0.22 -3.10 -14.35
C SER A 93 0.54 -1.78 -15.07
N TRP A 94 -0.31 -1.31 -15.97
CA TRP A 94 0.00 -0.07 -16.71
C TRP A 94 -0.18 1.18 -15.85
N ILE A 95 -1.09 1.19 -14.87
CA ILE A 95 -1.19 2.30 -13.90
C ILE A 95 0.09 2.40 -13.09
N TYR A 96 0.66 1.27 -12.67
CA TYR A 96 1.93 1.27 -11.96
C TYR A 96 3.06 1.82 -12.84
N ASP A 97 3.22 1.25 -14.05
CA ASP A 97 4.33 1.60 -14.94
C ASP A 97 4.25 3.04 -15.48
N GLN A 98 3.05 3.51 -15.82
CA GLN A 98 2.86 4.81 -16.49
C GLN A 98 2.57 5.95 -15.52
N ILE A 99 1.91 5.67 -14.39
CA ILE A 99 1.40 6.73 -13.49
C ILE A 99 2.09 6.68 -12.13
N SER A 100 2.12 5.53 -11.46
CA SER A 100 2.56 5.44 -10.05
C SER A 100 4.08 5.48 -9.91
N ASN A 101 4.77 4.77 -10.78
CA ASN A 101 6.22 4.69 -10.86
C ASN A 101 6.75 5.40 -12.12
N GLY A 102 5.92 6.26 -12.72
CA GLY A 102 6.24 6.96 -13.95
C GLY A 102 7.61 7.61 -13.84
N ASP A 103 8.53 7.18 -14.71
CA ASP A 103 9.83 7.83 -14.90
C ASP A 103 9.62 9.33 -15.15
N GLU A 104 10.66 10.16 -15.08
CA GLU A 104 10.57 11.61 -15.40
C GLU A 104 10.05 11.91 -16.83
N ASN A 105 9.75 10.88 -17.62
CA ASN A 105 9.09 10.94 -18.90
C ASN A 105 7.60 11.30 -18.77
N LEU A 106 7.29 12.56 -19.06
CA LEU A 106 5.93 13.09 -19.01
C LEU A 106 4.99 12.48 -20.06
N VAL A 107 5.50 11.97 -21.19
CA VAL A 107 4.62 11.48 -22.27
C VAL A 107 3.83 10.23 -21.86
N PRO A 108 4.45 9.13 -21.40
CA PRO A 108 3.73 7.97 -20.90
C PRO A 108 2.76 8.30 -19.74
N LEU A 109 3.13 9.25 -18.88
CA LEU A 109 2.25 9.69 -17.79
C LEU A 109 0.95 10.27 -18.34
N PHE A 110 1.01 11.23 -19.26
CA PHE A 110 -0.18 11.81 -19.85
C PHE A 110 -0.97 10.80 -20.71
N GLU A 111 -0.30 9.88 -21.42
CA GLU A 111 -0.99 8.78 -22.12
C GLU A 111 -1.77 7.87 -21.16
N GLY A 112 -1.19 7.55 -20.00
CA GLY A 112 -1.85 6.78 -18.95
C GLY A 112 -3.05 7.52 -18.35
N LEU A 113 -2.92 8.82 -18.10
CA LEU A 113 -4.02 9.66 -17.60
C LEU A 113 -5.15 9.79 -18.63
N ASP A 114 -4.84 9.98 -19.92
CA ASP A 114 -5.84 9.99 -21.00
C ASP A 114 -6.59 8.65 -21.11
N ARG A 115 -5.90 7.54 -20.83
CA ARG A 115 -6.52 6.21 -20.77
C ARG A 115 -7.48 6.10 -19.59
N VAL A 116 -7.07 6.56 -18.40
CA VAL A 116 -7.94 6.63 -17.21
C VAL A 116 -9.21 7.43 -17.52
N GLU A 117 -9.06 8.62 -18.09
CA GLU A 117 -10.18 9.50 -18.43
C GLU A 117 -11.20 8.80 -19.35
N LYS A 118 -10.71 8.12 -20.40
CA LYS A 118 -11.57 7.34 -21.31
C LYS A 118 -12.27 6.18 -20.61
N MET A 119 -11.60 5.51 -19.67
CA MET A 119 -12.19 4.41 -18.91
C MET A 119 -13.30 4.87 -17.96
N LEU A 120 -13.13 6.05 -17.36
CA LEU A 120 -14.07 6.65 -16.41
C LEU A 120 -15.24 7.39 -17.09
N ASN A 121 -15.21 7.60 -18.40
CA ASN A 121 -16.29 8.28 -19.10
C ASN A 121 -17.64 7.54 -18.92
N GLY A 122 -18.54 8.15 -18.13
CA GLY A 122 -19.84 7.57 -17.79
C GLY A 122 -19.80 6.46 -16.73
N LYS A 123 -18.71 6.32 -15.97
CA LYS A 123 -18.56 5.33 -14.89
C LYS A 123 -18.00 5.97 -13.61
N ASP A 124 -18.39 5.44 -12.47
CA ASP A 124 -17.90 5.90 -11.17
C ASP A 124 -16.57 5.24 -10.77
N TYR A 125 -16.26 4.06 -11.34
CA TYR A 125 -15.07 3.28 -11.03
C TYR A 125 -14.35 2.80 -12.30
N LEU A 126 -13.04 2.53 -12.17
CA LEU A 126 -12.22 2.02 -13.27
C LEU A 126 -12.69 0.65 -13.76
N ILE A 127 -13.04 -0.23 -12.82
CA ILE A 127 -13.43 -1.62 -13.05
C ILE A 127 -14.52 -1.98 -12.05
N GLY A 128 -15.56 -2.65 -12.53
CA GLY A 128 -16.74 -2.98 -11.73
C GLY A 128 -17.83 -1.93 -11.87
N GLU A 129 -18.75 -1.96 -10.89
CA GLU A 129 -19.91 -1.08 -10.76
C GLU A 129 -19.86 -0.32 -9.43
#